data_AF-A0A3C0SNF8-F1
#
_entry.id   AF-A0A3C0SNF8-F1
#
_cell.length_a   1.000
_cell.length_b   1.000
_cell.length_c   1.000
_cell.angle_alpha   90.00
_cell.angle_beta   90.00
_cell.angle_gamma   90.00
#
_symmetry.space_group_name_H-M   'P 1'
#
loop_
_entity.id
_entity.type
_entity.pdbx_description
1 polymer ?
#
loop_
_entity_poly.entity_id
_entity_poly.type
_entity_poly.pdbx_seq_one_letter_code
_entity_poly.pdbx_strand_id
1 'polypeptide(L)'
;KVRYGILPQLFTNFVSTAIYRFEINIKDASTLGLVGAGGIGAPLIFAMNAFNWDEVGAILCGLIILVLAVEVLSTKVRNKLARG
;
A
#
# COMPACT_ATOMS: atom_id res chain seq x y z
N LYS A 1 16.83 -2.95 34.51
CA LYS A 1 16.34 -4.09 33.69
C LYS A 1 14.97 -3.81 33.00
N VAL A 2 14.68 -2.56 32.57
CA VAL A 2 13.40 -2.20 31.88
C VAL A 2 13.64 -1.56 30.49
N ARG A 3 14.90 -1.26 30.14
CA ARG A 3 15.26 -0.54 28.90
C ARG A 3 15.26 -1.37 27.62
N TYR A 4 15.21 -2.70 27.70
CA TYR A 4 15.36 -3.57 26.52
C TYR A 4 14.05 -4.21 26.02
N GLY A 5 12.92 -4.04 26.72
CA GLY A 5 11.61 -4.54 26.27
C GLY A 5 10.82 -3.54 25.43
N ILE A 6 10.89 -2.25 25.78
CA ILE A 6 10.03 -1.20 25.20
C ILE A 6 10.61 -0.65 23.88
N LEU A 7 11.94 -0.60 23.76
CA LEU A 7 12.64 -0.09 22.58
C LEU A 7 12.38 -0.93 21.31
N PRO A 8 12.44 -2.27 21.34
CA PRO A 8 12.08 -3.10 20.18
C PRO A 8 10.59 -2.99 19.83
N GLN A 9 9.72 -2.83 20.83
CA GLN A 9 8.27 -2.75 20.65
C GLN A 9 7.84 -1.42 20.02
N LEU A 10 8.52 -0.32 20.38
CA LEU A 10 8.36 0.98 19.72
C LEU A 10 8.94 0.98 18.31
N PHE A 11 10.11 0.39 18.07
CA PHE A 11 10.69 0.27 16.73
C PHE A 11 9.80 -0.55 15.80
N THR A 12 9.25 -1.66 16.29
CA THR A 12 8.35 -2.50 15.48
C THR A 12 7.04 -1.79 15.20
N ASN A 13 6.50 -1.02 16.15
CA ASN A 13 5.36 -0.14 15.90
C ASN A 13 5.69 0.95 14.87
N PHE A 14 6.85 1.61 14.99
CA PHE A 14 7.30 2.64 14.05
C PHE A 14 7.44 2.09 12.62
N VAL A 15 8.04 0.90 12.48
CA VAL A 15 8.18 0.22 11.19
C VAL A 15 6.81 -0.19 10.64
N SER A 16 5.90 -0.69 11.48
CA SER A 16 4.52 -1.01 11.08
C SER A 16 3.78 0.23 10.57
N THR A 17 3.88 1.35 11.30
CA THR A 17 3.25 2.61 10.92
C THR A 17 3.92 3.23 9.70
N ALA A 18 5.24 3.11 9.54
CA ALA A 18 5.95 3.57 8.36
C ALA A 18 5.53 2.78 7.10
N ILE A 19 5.44 1.45 7.19
CA ILE A 19 4.94 0.59 6.11
C ILE A 19 3.48 0.94 5.79
N TYR A 20 2.63 1.09 6.80
CA TYR A 20 1.23 1.47 6.60
C TYR A 20 1.06 2.86 5.98
N ARG A 21 1.89 3.83 6.37
CA ARG A 21 1.89 5.15 5.73
C ARG A 21 2.42 5.07 4.30
N PHE A 22 3.45 4.28 4.03
CA PHE A 22 3.96 4.10 2.67
C PHE A 22 2.90 3.45 1.76
N GLU A 23 2.14 2.49 2.28
CA GLU A 23 0.97 1.88 1.63
C GLU A 23 -0.10 2.92 1.29
N ILE A 24 -0.50 3.74 2.26
CA ILE A 24 -1.53 4.77 2.04
C ILE A 24 -1.06 5.77 0.98
N ASN A 25 0.23 6.13 0.97
CA ASN A 25 0.79 7.02 -0.04
C ASN A 25 0.79 6.38 -1.44
N ILE A 26 1.02 5.07 -1.56
CA ILE A 26 0.93 4.36 -2.86
C ILE A 26 -0.53 4.33 -3.34
N LYS A 27 -1.48 4.06 -2.45
CA LYS A 27 -2.91 4.00 -2.78
C LYS A 27 -3.43 5.39 -3.15
N ASP A 28 -3.06 6.42 -2.41
CA ASP A 28 -3.37 7.81 -2.72
C ASP A 28 -2.72 8.23 -4.04
N ALA A 29 -1.46 7.84 -4.31
CA ALA A 29 -0.81 8.11 -5.60
C ALA A 29 -1.48 7.40 -6.79
N SER A 30 -2.03 6.21 -6.59
CA SER A 30 -2.82 5.51 -7.61
C SER A 30 -4.19 6.17 -7.84
N THR A 31 -4.84 6.62 -6.77
CA THR A 31 -6.15 7.30 -6.82
C THR A 31 -6.01 8.70 -7.42
N LEU A 32 -4.94 9.43 -7.08
CA LEU A 32 -4.54 10.70 -7.68
C LEU A 32 -4.18 10.54 -9.17
N GLY A 33 -3.52 9.44 -9.52
CA GLY A 33 -3.27 9.05 -10.91
C GLY A 33 -4.55 8.80 -11.72
N LEU A 34 -5.61 8.30 -11.06
CA LEU A 34 -6.96 8.06 -11.62
C LEU A 34 -7.82 9.33 -11.78
N VAL A 35 -7.51 10.42 -11.08
CA VAL A 35 -8.17 11.73 -11.26
C VAL A 35 -7.38 12.71 -12.13
N GLY A 36 -6.28 12.26 -12.75
CA GLY A 36 -5.51 13.05 -13.71
C GLY A 36 -4.44 13.96 -13.10
N ALA A 37 -4.15 13.84 -11.80
CA ALA A 37 -3.12 14.64 -11.13
C ALA A 37 -1.67 14.23 -11.50
N GLY A 38 -1.51 13.10 -12.21
CA GLY A 38 -0.20 12.48 -12.50
C GLY A 38 0.32 11.67 -11.30
N GLY A 39 0.75 10.42 -11.54
CA GLY A 39 1.18 9.50 -10.49
C GLY A 39 1.29 8.04 -10.97
N ILE A 40 1.48 7.08 -10.05
CA ILE A 40 1.60 5.63 -10.38
C ILE A 40 0.34 5.10 -11.09
N GLY A 41 -0.83 5.73 -10.88
CA GLY A 41 -2.08 5.42 -11.57
C GLY A 41 -2.29 6.12 -12.92
N ALA A 42 -1.38 6.99 -13.35
CA ALA A 42 -1.49 7.67 -14.65
C ALA A 42 -1.56 6.72 -15.86
N PRO A 43 -0.80 5.59 -15.91
CA PRO A 43 -0.89 4.63 -17.02
C PRO A 43 -2.30 4.07 -17.22
N LEU A 44 -3.10 3.97 -16.14
CA LEU A 44 -4.48 3.51 -16.19
C LEU A 44 -5.37 4.52 -16.95
N ILE A 45 -5.23 5.82 -16.66
CA ILE A 45 -5.92 6.88 -17.41
C ILE A 45 -5.47 6.88 -18.87
N PHE A 46 -4.17 6.71 -19.15
CA PHE A 46 -3.67 6.69 -20.53
C PHE A 46 -4.25 5.50 -21.30
N ALA A 47 -4.30 4.31 -20.71
CA ALA A 47 -4.93 3.13 -21.31
C ALA A 47 -6.44 3.32 -21.52
N MET A 48 -7.14 3.97 -20.58
CA MET A 48 -8.55 4.35 -20.74
C MET A 48 -8.76 5.36 -21.87
N ASN A 49 -7.89 6.37 -21.99
CA ASN A 49 -7.94 7.35 -23.09
C ASN A 49 -7.59 6.74 -24.45
N ALA A 50 -6.74 5.71 -24.46
CA ALA A 50 -6.40 4.94 -25.65
C ALA A 50 -7.48 3.91 -26.04
N PHE A 51 -8.58 3.82 -25.29
CA PHE A 51 -9.63 2.79 -25.43
C PHE A 51 -9.10 1.34 -25.37
N ASN A 52 -7.94 1.14 -24.74
CA ASN A 52 -7.31 -0.17 -24.61
C ASN A 52 -7.78 -0.88 -23.32
N TRP A 53 -8.97 -1.47 -23.38
CA TRP A 53 -9.62 -2.10 -22.21
C TRP A 53 -8.85 -3.31 -21.66
N ASP A 54 -8.05 -4.00 -22.48
CA ASP A 54 -7.21 -5.11 -22.03
C ASP A 54 -6.09 -4.63 -21.09
N GLU A 55 -5.45 -3.52 -21.44
CA GLU A 55 -4.39 -2.91 -20.65
C GLU A 55 -4.93 -2.27 -19.36
N VAL A 56 -6.12 -1.66 -19.43
CA VAL A 56 -6.86 -1.18 -18.26
C VAL A 56 -7.12 -2.31 -17.27
N GLY A 57 -7.62 -3.45 -17.76
CA GLY A 57 -7.90 -4.63 -16.93
C GLY A 57 -6.66 -5.20 -16.24
N ALA A 58 -5.54 -5.30 -16.97
CA ALA A 58 -4.27 -5.79 -16.44
C ALA A 58 -3.73 -4.88 -15.31
N ILE A 59 -3.74 -3.56 -15.53
CA ILE A 59 -3.28 -2.58 -14.53
C ILE A 59 -4.19 -2.60 -13.30
N LEU A 60 -5.51 -2.67 -13.50
CA LEU A 60 -6.49 -2.71 -12.40
C LEU A 60 -6.33 -3.98 -11.55
N CYS A 61 -6.20 -5.15 -12.18
CA CYS A 61 -5.95 -6.41 -11.49
C CYS A 61 -4.63 -6.37 -10.70
N GLY A 62 -3.56 -5.84 -11.29
CA GLY A 62 -2.27 -5.68 -10.61
C GLY A 62 -2.38 -4.79 -9.37
N LEU A 63 -3.11 -3.68 -9.46
CA LEU A 63 -3.37 -2.78 -8.33
C LEU A 63 -4.13 -3.49 -7.21
N ILE A 64 -5.19 -4.23 -7.54
CA ILE A 64 -6.00 -4.97 -6.56
C ILE A 64 -5.12 -6.00 -5.82
N ILE A 65 -4.32 -6.77 -6.55
CA ILE A 65 -3.41 -7.76 -5.95
C ILE A 65 -2.40 -7.09 -5.04
N LEU A 66 -1.82 -5.97 -5.47
CA LEU A 66 -0.86 -5.20 -4.68
C LEU A 66 -1.50 -4.72 -3.37
N VAL A 67 -2.68 -4.10 -3.43
CA VAL A 67 -3.39 -3.62 -2.24
C VAL A 67 -3.71 -4.78 -1.29
N LEU A 68 -4.25 -5.89 -1.80
CA LEU A 68 -4.56 -7.06 -0.97
C LEU A 68 -3.31 -7.66 -0.31
N ALA A 69 -2.19 -7.76 -1.04
CA ALA A 69 -0.95 -8.30 -0.51
C ALA A 69 -0.43 -7.44 0.66
N VAL A 70 -0.50 -6.12 0.52
CA VAL A 70 -0.05 -5.20 1.56
C VAL A 70 -1.00 -5.18 2.76
N GLU A 71 -2.32 -5.24 2.54
CA GLU A 71 -3.33 -5.30 3.61
C GLU A 71 -3.17 -6.58 4.46
N VAL A 72 -2.85 -7.71 3.82
CA VAL A 72 -2.49 -8.96 4.52
C VAL A 72 -1.18 -8.81 5.30
N LEU A 73 -0.17 -8.15 4.73
CA LEU A 73 1.12 -7.92 5.39
C LEU A 73 0.95 -7.04 6.63
N SER A 74 0.21 -5.94 6.50
CA SER A 74 -0.13 -4.99 7.56
C SER A 74 -0.92 -5.68 8.68
N THR A 75 -1.90 -6.50 8.33
CA THR A 75 -2.68 -7.30 9.29
C THR A 75 -1.83 -8.36 9.99
N LYS A 76 -0.92 -9.04 9.27
CA LYS A 76 0.02 -10.00 9.87
C LYS A 76 0.94 -9.33 10.88
N VAL A 77 1.47 -8.15 10.54
CA VAL A 77 2.35 -7.40 11.43
C VAL A 77 1.58 -6.92 12.66
N ARG A 78 0.36 -6.40 12.50
CA ARG A 78 -0.52 -6.00 13.60
C ARG A 78 -0.89 -7.17 14.51
N ASN A 79 -1.23 -8.34 13.96
CA ASN A 79 -1.58 -9.53 14.73
C ASN A 79 -0.37 -10.15 15.46
N LYS A 80 0.83 -10.05 14.87
CA LYS A 80 2.07 -10.48 15.54
C LYS A 80 2.44 -9.56 16.71
N LEU A 81 2.07 -8.28 16.64
CA LEU A 81 2.26 -7.31 17.73
C LEU A 81 1.17 -7.40 18.81
N ALA A 82 -0.08 -7.69 18.46
CA ALA A 82 -1.18 -7.80 19.42
C ALA A 82 -1.13 -9.09 20.28
N ARG A 83 -0.34 -10.09 19.86
CA ARG A 83 -0.13 -11.36 20.59
C ARG A 83 1.16 -11.42 21.41
N GLY A 84 1.99 -10.37 21.42
CA GLY A 84 3.25 -10.31 22.19
C GLY A 84 3.30 -9.09 23.10
#